data_AF-A0A8S3BDM6-F1
#
_entry.id   AF-A0A8S3BDM6-F1
#
_cell.length_a   1.000
_cell.length_b   1.000
_cell.length_c   1.000
_cell.angle_alpha   90.00
_cell.angle_beta   90.00
_cell.angle_gamma   90.00
#
_symmetry.space_group_name_H-M   'P 1'
#
loop_
_entity.id
_entity.type
_entity.pdbx_description
1 polymer ?
#
loop_
_entity_poly.entity_id
_entity_poly.type
_entity_poly.pdbx_seq_one_letter_code
_entity_poly.pdbx_strand_id
1 'polypeptide(L)' 'DTADLYLEDREQTLKRAAEEKRKVQMSVPGILNPHEIPEDMQD' A
#
# COMPACT_ATOMS: atom_id res chain seq x y z
N ASP A 1 -15.31 25.92 -10.58
CA ASP A 1 -14.77 24.55 -10.74
C ASP A 1 -14.26 24.10 -9.38
N THR A 2 -14.87 23.07 -8.78
CA THR A 2 -14.54 22.59 -7.42
C THR A 2 -13.95 21.19 -7.43
N ALA A 3 -13.60 20.67 -8.62
CA ALA A 3 -13.08 19.33 -8.83
C ALA A 3 -11.80 19.07 -8.00
N ASP A 4 -11.02 20.11 -7.74
CA ASP A 4 -9.73 20.02 -7.05
C ASP A 4 -9.84 20.06 -5.51
N LEU A 5 -11.01 20.39 -4.97
CA LEU A 5 -11.19 20.68 -3.53
C LEU A 5 -10.85 19.48 -2.62
N TYR A 6 -10.87 18.25 -3.16
CA TYR A 6 -10.67 17.02 -2.40
C TYR A 6 -9.66 16.06 -3.05
N LEU A 7 -8.86 16.52 -4.01
CA LEU A 7 -7.88 15.64 -4.66
C LEU A 7 -6.84 15.14 -3.66
N GLU A 8 -6.36 16.01 -2.77
CA GLU A 8 -5.40 15.65 -1.74
C GLU A 8 -5.99 14.65 -0.73
N ASP A 9 -7.20 14.90 -0.22
CA ASP A 9 -7.88 13.99 0.70
C ASP A 9 -8.15 12.61 0.07
N ARG A 10 -8.52 12.58 -1.21
CA ARG A 10 -8.71 11.36 -1.97
C ARG A 10 -7.40 10.59 -2.12
N GLU A 11 -6.31 11.27 -2.49
CA GLU A 11 -4.98 10.65 -2.59
C GLU A 11 -4.50 10.10 -1.25
N GLN A 12 -4.66 10.85 -0.16
CA GLN A 12 -4.32 10.39 1.19
C GLN A 12 -5.14 9.16 1.60
N THR A 13 -6.44 9.14 1.29
CA THR A 13 -7.32 8.00 1.58
C THR A 13 -6.88 6.75 0.83
N LEU A 14 -6.61 6.88 -0.47
CA LEU A 14 -6.12 5.77 -1.30
C LEU A 14 -4.78 5.24 -0.82
N LYS A 15 -3.86 6.14 -0.44
CA LYS A 15 -2.55 5.77 0.11
C LYS A 15 -2.67 4.99 1.42
N ARG A 16 -3.48 5.48 2.37
CA ARG A 16 -3.73 4.79 3.64
C ARG A 16 -4.34 3.41 3.43
N ALA A 17 -5.35 3.29 2.56
CA ALA A 17 -5.98 2.02 2.24
C ALA A 17 -5.00 1.02 1.61
N ALA A 18 -4.10 1.49 0.73
CA ALA A 18 -3.06 0.64 0.13
C ALA A 18 -2.03 0.16 1.17
N GLU A 19 -1.59 1.04 2.07
CA GLU A 19 -0.66 0.70 3.15
C GLU A 19 -1.25 -0.32 4.13
N GLU A 20 -2.52 -0.14 4.53
CA GLU A 20 -3.24 -1.09 5.38
C GLU A 20 -3.39 -2.45 4.71
N LYS A 21 -3.80 -2.47 3.43
CA LYS A 21 -3.87 -3.70 2.63
C LYS A 21 -2.52 -4.39 2.58
N ARG A 22 -1.43 -3.65 2.39
CA ARG A 22 -0.06 -4.19 2.35
C ARG A 22 0.36 -4.76 3.70
N LYS A 23 0.03 -4.12 4.82
CA LYS A 23 0.29 -4.64 6.17
C LYS A 23 -0.41 -5.97 6.41
N VAL A 24 -1.68 -6.06 6.04
CA VAL A 24 -2.45 -7.31 6.15
C VAL A 24 -1.85 -8.39 5.24
N GLN A 25 -1.48 -8.05 4.01
CA GLN A 25 -0.83 -8.98 3.10
C GLN A 25 0.52 -9.47 3.63
N MET A 26 1.36 -8.60 4.21
CA MET A 26 2.62 -9.00 4.85
C MET A 26 2.42 -9.96 6.03
N SER A 27 1.27 -9.90 6.72
CA SER A 27 0.96 -10.80 7.83
C SER A 27 0.50 -12.20 7.40
N VAL A 28 0.15 -12.39 6.12
CA VAL A 28 -0.34 -13.67 5.58
C VAL A 28 0.78 -14.33 4.75
N PRO A 29 1.38 -15.43 5.25
CA PRO A 29 2.41 -16.14 4.50
C PRO A 29 1.93 -16.61 3.14
N GLY A 30 2.70 -16.34 2.09
CA GLY A 30 2.44 -16.80 0.71
C GLY A 30 1.49 -15.94 -0.13
N ILE A 31 0.97 -14.81 0.39
CA ILE A 31 0.09 -13.91 -0.38
C ILE A 31 0.85 -12.83 -1.17
N LEU A 32 2.07 -12.52 -0.75
CA LEU A 32 2.96 -11.59 -1.45
C LEU A 32 3.83 -12.39 -2.40
N ASN A 33 3.93 -11.96 -3.66
CA ASN A 33 4.87 -12.60 -4.57
C ASN A 33 6.30 -12.35 -4.08
N PRO A 34 7.21 -13.34 -4.16
CA PRO A 34 8.60 -13.17 -3.78
C PRO A 34 9.33 -12.00 -4.48
N HIS A 35 8.83 -11.54 -5.63
CA HIS A 35 9.33 -10.36 -6.35
C HIS A 35 8.77 -9.01 -5.85
N GLU A 36 7.74 -9.02 -5.01
CA GLU A 36 7.10 -7.84 -4.41
C GLU A 36 7.60 -7.57 -2.99
N ILE A 37 8.29 -8.56 -2.41
CA ILE A 37 9.10 -8.37 -1.21
C ILE A 37 10.43 -7.80 -1.74
N PRO A 38 10.74 -6.51 -1.54
CA PRO A 38 12.13 -6.07 -1.71
C PRO A 38 12.95 -7.00 -0.83
N GLU A 39 13.93 -7.70 -1.41
CA GLU A 39 14.86 -8.55 -0.67
C GLU A 39 15.64 -7.69 0.35
N ASP A 40 14.98 -7.32 1.44
CA ASP A 40 15.62 -6.86 2.65
C ASP A 40 16.03 -8.14 3.39
N MET A 41 17.35 -8.36 3.39
CA MET A 41 18.08 -9.33 4.21
C MET A 41 18.17 -10.75 3.61
N GLN A 42 18.93 -10.88 2.52
CA GLN A 42 19.87 -12.00 2.41
C GLN A 42 21.03 -11.74 3.38
N ASP A 43 20.90 -12.23 4.63
CA ASP A 43 22.03 -12.56 5.50
C ASP A 43 22.17 -14.09 5.54
#